data_AF-A0A9E0V8Q4-F1
#
_entry.id   AF-A0A9E0V8Q4-F1
#
_cell.length_a   1.000
_cell.length_b   1.000
_cell.length_c   1.000
_cell.angle_alpha   90.00
_cell.angle_beta   90.00
_cell.angle_gamma   90.00
#
_symmetry.space_group_name_H-M   'P 1'
#
loop_
_entity.id
_entity.type
_entity.pdbx_description
1 polymer ?
#
loop_
_entity_poly.entity_id
_entity_poly.type
_entity_poly.pdbx_seq_one_letter_code
_entity_poly.pdbx_strand_id
1 'polypeptide(L)'
;MRKIIVIGILTAFLTSGFSTLEIYAFEKTEKNVPVFRAGNAARPIKRRKAGRFAGRWKGMVYQPGNASWQKYYFRMTLFQKGKTVTGFSRIAIAESPEYFGVMRLRGTAGGNRLSFRETKVVREKMAENSFWCVKSGTLRLVYRNGRPELRGNWRGQEGCAPGTIVLRKVSGRRK
;
A
#
# COMPACT_ATOMS: atom_id res chain seq x y z
N MET A 1 50.61 -4.63 35.15
CA MET A 1 51.47 -3.83 34.26
C MET A 1 50.56 -2.93 33.43
N ARG A 2 50.75 -1.61 33.53
CA ARG A 2 49.96 -0.57 32.84
C ARG A 2 50.62 -0.23 31.50
N LYS A 3 49.83 0.01 30.45
CA LYS A 3 50.18 1.01 29.42
C LYS A 3 48.92 1.79 29.06
N ILE A 4 48.97 3.07 29.42
CA ILE A 4 48.03 4.15 29.10
C ILE A 4 48.59 4.80 27.82
N ILE A 5 47.74 5.07 26.83
CA ILE A 5 48.08 5.93 25.70
C ILE A 5 47.28 7.23 25.86
N VAL A 6 48.02 8.33 25.97
CA VAL A 6 47.58 9.73 25.97
C VAL A 6 48.07 10.35 24.65
N ILE A 7 47.49 11.50 24.29
CA ILE A 7 47.92 12.53 23.32
C ILE A 7 47.08 12.48 22.02
N GLY A 8 46.47 13.56 21.54
CA GLY A 8 46.60 14.96 21.93
C GLY A 8 45.48 15.83 21.35
N ILE A 9 45.29 16.95 22.05
CA ILE A 9 44.37 18.05 21.79
C ILE A 9 44.89 18.85 20.60
N LEU A 10 44.00 19.18 19.65
CA LEU A 10 44.21 20.33 18.76
C LEU A 10 43.06 21.30 18.93
N THR A 11 43.31 22.33 19.74
CA THR A 11 42.53 23.56 19.81
C THR A 11 42.91 24.47 18.65
N ALA A 12 41.94 24.90 17.86
CA ALA A 12 42.03 26.13 17.08
C ALA A 12 40.83 27.00 17.42
N PHE A 13 41.15 28.22 17.85
CA PHE A 13 40.29 29.27 18.34
C PHE A 13 40.20 30.37 17.27
N LEU A 14 39.12 31.16 17.31
CA LEU A 14 38.91 32.47 16.65
C LEU A 14 38.57 32.36 15.15
N THR A 15 37.63 33.12 14.57
CA THR A 15 37.17 34.48 14.83
C THR A 15 35.70 34.67 14.47
N SER A 16 35.01 35.46 15.27
CA SER A 16 33.76 36.16 14.99
C SER A 16 33.77 36.90 13.63
N GLY A 17 32.73 36.69 12.83
CA GLY A 17 32.43 37.47 11.63
C GLY A 17 30.93 37.76 11.56
N PHE A 18 30.53 38.88 12.17
CA PHE A 18 29.26 39.54 11.90
C PHE A 18 29.25 39.98 10.43
N SER A 19 28.29 39.51 9.64
CA SER A 19 27.90 40.16 8.39
C SER A 19 26.41 40.46 8.44
N THR A 20 26.17 41.76 8.37
CA THR A 20 24.93 42.51 8.27
C THR A 20 23.83 41.87 7.42
N LEU A 21 22.65 41.79 8.05
CA LEU A 21 21.34 42.15 7.49
C LEU A 21 21.35 42.65 6.04
N GLU A 22 20.92 41.80 5.10
CA GLU A 22 20.19 42.27 3.92
C GLU A 22 18.70 42.08 4.19
N ILE A 23 18.07 43.16 4.61
CA ILE A 23 16.62 43.32 4.57
C ILE A 23 16.26 43.52 3.10
N TYR A 24 15.87 42.45 2.42
CA TYR A 24 15.16 42.58 1.15
C TYR A 24 13.78 43.18 1.45
N ALA A 25 13.63 44.46 1.13
CA ALA A 25 12.34 45.13 1.06
C ALA A 25 11.50 44.45 -0.02
N PHE A 26 10.51 43.66 0.40
CA PHE A 26 9.49 43.14 -0.49
C PHE A 26 8.44 44.22 -0.69
N GLU A 27 8.58 44.98 -1.78
CA GLU A 27 7.67 46.03 -2.19
C GLU A 27 6.30 45.42 -2.46
N LYS A 28 5.33 45.84 -1.65
CA LYS A 28 3.97 45.32 -1.61
C LYS A 28 3.18 45.94 -2.77
N THR A 29 3.27 45.37 -3.97
CA THR A 29 2.34 45.72 -5.06
C THR A 29 0.98 45.05 -4.82
N GLU A 30 0.18 45.67 -3.97
CA GLU A 30 -1.26 45.41 -3.82
C GLU A 30 -2.01 46.01 -5.02
N LYS A 31 -1.99 45.36 -6.18
CA LYS A 31 -2.94 45.71 -7.25
C LYS A 31 -3.54 44.46 -7.88
N ASN A 32 -4.87 44.38 -7.77
CA ASN A 32 -5.78 43.44 -8.43
C ASN A 32 -5.81 42.00 -7.88
N VAL A 33 -6.18 41.86 -6.61
CA VAL A 33 -6.86 40.63 -6.16
C VAL A 33 -8.30 40.69 -6.71
N PRO A 34 -8.71 39.77 -7.60
CA PRO A 34 -10.11 39.70 -8.01
C PRO A 34 -10.97 39.41 -6.78
N VAL A 35 -11.92 40.31 -6.52
CA VAL A 35 -12.99 40.09 -5.55
C VAL A 35 -13.83 38.93 -6.08
N PHE A 36 -13.48 37.71 -5.67
CA PHE A 36 -14.32 36.53 -5.90
C PHE A 36 -15.61 36.75 -5.13
N ARG A 37 -16.66 37.18 -5.85
CA ARG A 37 -18.03 37.25 -5.34
C ARG A 37 -18.35 35.93 -4.66
N ALA A 38 -18.71 36.01 -3.38
CA ALA A 38 -19.31 34.94 -2.61
C ALA A 38 -20.68 34.62 -3.24
N GLY A 39 -20.67 33.81 -4.28
CA GLY A 39 -21.85 33.52 -5.08
C GLY A 39 -21.69 32.15 -5.71
N ASN A 40 -21.85 31.12 -4.87
CA ASN A 40 -22.52 29.85 -5.17
C ASN A 40 -22.22 28.89 -4.01
N ALA A 41 -23.22 28.66 -3.17
CA ALA A 41 -23.16 27.65 -2.13
C ALA A 41 -22.68 26.31 -2.74
N ALA A 42 -21.55 25.80 -2.23
CA ALA A 42 -20.99 24.53 -2.67
C ALA A 42 -22.05 23.45 -2.53
N ARG A 43 -22.61 22.99 -3.65
CA ARG A 43 -23.61 21.92 -3.65
C ARG A 43 -23.01 20.70 -2.91
N PRO A 44 -23.73 20.10 -1.95
CA PRO A 44 -23.21 18.98 -1.19
C PRO A 44 -22.82 17.85 -2.16
N ILE A 45 -21.53 17.48 -2.16
CA ILE A 45 -21.02 16.39 -2.99
C ILE A 45 -21.67 15.11 -2.48
N LYS A 46 -22.69 14.63 -3.20
CA LYS A 46 -23.36 13.36 -2.93
C LYS A 46 -22.29 12.26 -2.93
N ARG A 47 -21.91 11.76 -1.75
CA ARG A 47 -20.92 10.69 -1.60
C ARG A 47 -21.34 9.51 -2.45
N ARG A 48 -20.64 9.28 -3.57
CA ARG A 48 -20.85 8.07 -4.37
C ARG A 48 -20.51 6.87 -3.50
N LYS A 49 -21.47 5.95 -3.37
CA LYS A 49 -21.27 4.67 -2.71
C LYS A 49 -20.08 3.97 -3.36
N ALA A 50 -19.06 3.66 -2.57
CA ALA A 50 -17.91 2.90 -3.05
C ALA A 50 -18.37 1.54 -3.60
N GLY A 51 -17.71 1.05 -4.64
CA GLY A 51 -18.05 -0.24 -5.25
C GLY A 51 -17.96 -1.39 -4.24
N ARG A 52 -18.72 -2.48 -4.47
CA ARG A 52 -18.84 -3.61 -3.51
C ARG A 52 -17.48 -4.24 -3.14
N PHE A 53 -16.53 -4.23 -4.08
CA PHE A 53 -15.17 -4.75 -3.89
C PHE A 53 -14.20 -3.71 -3.32
N ALA A 54 -14.53 -2.42 -3.34
CA ALA A 54 -13.67 -1.38 -2.81
C ALA A 54 -13.46 -1.53 -1.29
N GLY A 55 -12.27 -1.16 -0.83
CA GLY A 55 -11.87 -1.18 0.57
C GLY A 55 -10.69 -2.10 0.85
N ARG A 56 -10.45 -2.33 2.14
CA ARG A 56 -9.37 -3.18 2.63
C ARG A 56 -9.89 -4.58 2.92
N TRP A 57 -9.15 -5.58 2.49
CA TRP A 57 -9.43 -7.01 2.66
C TRP A 57 -8.20 -7.68 3.26
N LYS A 58 -8.39 -8.61 4.19
CA LYS A 58 -7.29 -9.36 4.83
C LYS A 58 -7.66 -10.83 5.04
N GLY A 59 -6.68 -11.71 4.95
CA GLY A 59 -6.85 -13.13 5.18
C GLY A 59 -5.60 -13.88 4.72
N MET A 60 -5.80 -14.99 4.00
CA MET A 60 -4.73 -15.93 3.67
C MET A 60 -4.72 -16.27 2.18
N VAL A 61 -3.51 -16.53 1.69
CA VAL A 61 -3.28 -17.33 0.47
C VAL A 61 -2.82 -18.72 0.93
N TYR A 62 -3.40 -19.74 0.32
CA TYR A 62 -3.02 -21.13 0.47
C TYR A 62 -2.43 -21.63 -0.83
N GLN A 63 -1.28 -22.29 -0.77
CA GLN A 63 -0.57 -22.87 -1.90
C GLN A 63 -0.28 -24.34 -1.57
N PRO A 64 -1.16 -25.28 -1.94
CA PRO A 64 -0.94 -26.70 -1.69
C PRO A 64 0.26 -27.23 -2.51
N GLY A 65 0.93 -28.25 -1.99
CA GLY A 65 2.06 -28.93 -2.63
C GLY A 65 3.38 -28.79 -1.87
N ASN A 66 4.49 -29.13 -2.54
CA ASN A 66 5.85 -29.16 -1.98
C ASN A 66 6.51 -27.76 -1.90
N ALA A 67 5.72 -26.70 -1.83
CA ALA A 67 6.26 -25.35 -1.67
C ALA A 67 6.84 -25.19 -0.26
N SER A 68 7.96 -24.47 -0.12
CA SER A 68 8.62 -24.20 1.16
C SER A 68 7.66 -23.60 2.20
N TRP A 69 6.66 -22.84 1.75
CA TRP A 69 5.56 -22.38 2.59
C TRP A 69 4.21 -22.58 1.91
N GLN A 70 3.24 -23.09 2.68
CA GLN A 70 1.89 -23.39 2.19
C GLN A 70 0.86 -22.30 2.56
N LYS A 71 1.20 -21.42 3.52
CA LYS A 71 0.29 -20.40 4.07
C LYS A 71 0.97 -19.04 4.13
N TYR A 72 0.29 -18.03 3.60
CA TYR A 72 0.77 -16.65 3.58
C TYR A 72 -0.30 -15.68 4.05
N TYR A 73 0.09 -14.70 4.86
CA TYR A 73 -0.78 -13.56 5.14
C TYR A 73 -0.99 -12.77 3.85
N PHE A 74 -2.24 -12.49 3.52
CA PHE A 74 -2.60 -11.77 2.30
C PHE A 74 -3.55 -10.62 2.59
N ARG A 75 -3.30 -9.47 1.97
CA ARG A 75 -4.14 -8.27 2.06
C ARG A 75 -4.34 -7.68 0.68
N MET A 76 -5.53 -7.12 0.44
CA MET A 76 -5.81 -6.32 -0.76
C MET A 76 -6.41 -4.97 -0.35
N THR A 77 -5.90 -3.89 -0.92
CA THR A 77 -6.51 -2.56 -0.86
C THR A 77 -7.03 -2.24 -2.24
N LEU A 78 -8.36 -2.23 -2.39
CA LEU A 78 -9.04 -2.14 -3.68
C LEU A 78 -9.77 -0.79 -3.84
N PHE A 79 -9.61 -0.20 -5.01
CA PHE A 79 -10.35 0.98 -5.47
C PHE A 79 -11.22 0.55 -6.65
N GLN A 80 -12.51 0.91 -6.65
CA GLN A 80 -13.44 0.50 -7.69
C GLN A 80 -14.16 1.72 -8.29
N LYS A 81 -14.08 1.86 -9.62
CA LYS A 81 -14.84 2.84 -10.42
C LYS A 81 -15.64 2.08 -11.48
N GLY A 82 -16.94 1.92 -11.24
CA GLY A 82 -17.80 1.11 -12.11
C GLY A 82 -17.37 -0.37 -12.09
N LYS A 83 -17.09 -0.94 -13.27
CA LYS A 83 -16.56 -2.31 -13.42
C LYS A 83 -15.05 -2.40 -13.21
N THR A 84 -14.31 -1.29 -13.29
CA THR A 84 -12.85 -1.29 -13.15
C THR A 84 -12.43 -1.32 -11.69
N VAL A 85 -11.49 -2.20 -11.35
CA VAL A 85 -10.87 -2.32 -10.03
C VAL A 85 -9.36 -2.15 -10.17
N THR A 86 -8.78 -1.33 -9.31
CA THR A 86 -7.32 -1.16 -9.17
C THR A 86 -6.93 -1.29 -7.71
N GLY A 87 -5.65 -1.44 -7.41
CA GLY A 87 -5.21 -1.46 -6.04
C GLY A 87 -3.83 -2.04 -5.83
N PHE A 88 -3.63 -2.51 -4.61
CA PHE A 88 -2.42 -3.20 -4.19
C PHE A 88 -2.77 -4.47 -3.42
N SER A 89 -1.98 -5.51 -3.63
CA SER A 89 -1.92 -6.66 -2.74
C SER A 89 -0.65 -6.62 -1.91
N ARG A 90 -0.69 -7.22 -0.73
CA ARG A 90 0.50 -7.52 0.07
C ARG A 90 0.46 -8.97 0.50
N ILE A 91 1.54 -9.69 0.28
CA ILE A 91 1.78 -11.05 0.76
C ILE A 91 2.94 -11.04 1.77
N ALA A 92 2.89 -11.94 2.76
CA ALA A 92 4.03 -12.25 3.62
C ALA A 92 3.97 -13.70 4.10
N ILE A 93 5.14 -14.29 4.36
CA ILE A 93 5.26 -15.63 4.96
C ILE A 93 4.64 -15.57 6.36
N ALA A 94 3.79 -16.55 6.70
CA ALA A 94 3.08 -16.52 7.98
C ALA A 94 4.04 -16.64 9.19
N GLU A 95 5.09 -17.43 9.04
CA GLU A 95 6.10 -17.70 10.08
C GLU A 95 7.23 -16.66 10.11
N SER A 96 7.40 -15.87 9.03
CA SER A 96 8.46 -14.86 8.88
C SER A 96 7.91 -13.61 8.17
N PRO A 97 7.07 -12.82 8.85
CA PRO A 97 6.30 -11.72 8.25
C PRO A 97 7.15 -10.53 7.76
N GLU A 98 8.42 -10.47 8.16
CA GLU A 98 9.44 -9.55 7.65
C GLU A 98 9.75 -9.79 6.19
N TYR A 99 9.58 -11.00 5.67
CA TYR A 99 9.61 -11.28 4.23
C TYR A 99 8.24 -11.00 3.63
N PHE A 100 8.18 -10.06 2.71
CA PHE A 100 6.93 -9.63 2.10
C PHE A 100 7.11 -9.18 0.65
N GLY A 101 6.01 -9.22 -0.10
CA GLY A 101 5.87 -8.57 -1.40
C GLY A 101 4.64 -7.66 -1.40
N VAL A 102 4.75 -6.50 -2.03
CA VAL A 102 3.64 -5.59 -2.35
C VAL A 102 3.54 -5.50 -3.86
N MET A 103 2.36 -5.80 -4.40
CA MET A 103 2.14 -5.81 -5.84
C MET A 103 1.04 -4.83 -6.21
N ARG A 104 1.22 -4.12 -7.32
CA ARG A 104 0.13 -3.39 -7.98
C ARG A 104 -0.79 -4.40 -8.66
N LEU A 105 -2.10 -4.16 -8.63
CA LEU A 105 -3.06 -5.01 -9.31
C LEU A 105 -4.12 -4.21 -10.06
N ARG A 106 -4.68 -4.87 -11.08
CA ARG A 106 -5.87 -4.44 -11.83
C ARG A 106 -6.87 -5.58 -11.92
N GLY A 107 -8.13 -5.24 -12.14
CA GLY A 107 -9.19 -6.22 -12.25
C GLY A 107 -10.52 -5.65 -12.74
N THR A 108 -11.47 -6.55 -12.91
CA THR A 108 -12.82 -6.24 -13.38
C THR A 108 -13.84 -6.88 -12.43
N ALA A 109 -14.82 -6.08 -12.02
CA ALA A 109 -15.93 -6.48 -11.19
C ALA A 109 -17.18 -6.76 -12.05
N GLY A 110 -17.81 -7.91 -11.84
CA GLY A 110 -19.06 -8.29 -12.48
C GLY A 110 -19.90 -9.20 -11.58
N GLY A 111 -21.14 -8.80 -11.28
CA GLY A 111 -21.97 -9.54 -10.33
C GLY A 111 -21.27 -9.71 -8.98
N ASN A 112 -21.16 -10.95 -8.51
CA ASN A 112 -20.41 -11.30 -7.30
C ASN A 112 -18.96 -11.73 -7.57
N ARG A 113 -18.42 -11.50 -8.77
CA ARG A 113 -17.07 -11.92 -9.16
C ARG A 113 -16.12 -10.72 -9.32
N LEU A 114 -14.89 -10.93 -8.88
CA LEU A 114 -13.74 -10.05 -9.11
C LEU A 114 -12.67 -10.85 -9.82
N SER A 115 -12.44 -10.57 -11.11
CA SER A 115 -11.28 -11.07 -11.83
C SER A 115 -10.13 -10.10 -11.63
N PHE A 116 -8.96 -10.56 -11.20
CA PHE A 116 -7.80 -9.71 -10.93
C PHE A 116 -6.50 -10.30 -11.47
N ARG A 117 -5.53 -9.44 -11.71
CA ARG A 117 -4.14 -9.78 -12.02
C ARG A 117 -3.21 -8.76 -11.37
N GLU A 118 -2.23 -9.25 -10.62
CA GLU A 118 -1.07 -8.48 -10.18
C GLU A 118 -0.19 -8.16 -11.40
N THR A 119 0.30 -6.94 -11.49
CA THR A 119 1.01 -6.44 -12.70
C THR A 119 2.48 -6.14 -12.45
N LYS A 120 2.86 -5.79 -11.22
CA LYS A 120 4.24 -5.40 -10.87
C LYS A 120 4.47 -5.50 -9.37
N VAL A 121 5.63 -6.00 -8.96
CA VAL A 121 6.12 -5.85 -7.58
C VAL A 121 6.61 -4.42 -7.38
N VAL A 122 6.09 -3.73 -6.38
CA VAL A 122 6.42 -2.32 -6.09
C VAL A 122 7.24 -2.13 -4.82
N ARG A 123 7.26 -3.14 -3.94
CA ARG A 123 8.10 -3.17 -2.74
C ARG A 123 8.23 -4.60 -2.26
N GLU A 124 9.41 -5.01 -1.81
CA GLU A 124 9.61 -6.34 -1.28
C GLU A 124 10.77 -6.43 -0.29
N LYS A 125 10.76 -7.51 0.49
CA LYS A 125 11.89 -8.05 1.24
C LYS A 125 11.80 -9.56 1.13
N MET A 126 12.87 -10.22 0.70
CA MET A 126 12.89 -11.67 0.43
C MET A 126 14.16 -12.29 0.98
N ALA A 127 14.14 -13.61 1.18
CA ALA A 127 15.35 -14.41 1.39
C ALA A 127 16.14 -14.51 0.06
N GLU A 128 17.42 -14.83 0.16
CA GLU A 128 18.28 -15.03 -1.00
C GLU A 128 17.73 -16.13 -1.92
N ASN A 129 17.93 -15.99 -3.23
CA ASN A 129 17.46 -16.93 -4.27
C ASN A 129 15.95 -17.24 -4.27
N SER A 130 15.13 -16.35 -3.70
CA SER A 130 13.67 -16.48 -3.69
C SER A 130 13.00 -15.48 -4.63
N PHE A 131 11.74 -15.69 -5.00
CA PHE A 131 10.95 -14.71 -5.75
C PHE A 131 9.48 -14.75 -5.33
N TRP A 132 8.77 -13.63 -5.50
CA TRP A 132 7.33 -13.58 -5.23
C TRP A 132 6.50 -13.93 -6.46
N CYS A 133 5.63 -14.94 -6.30
CA CYS A 133 4.64 -15.27 -7.32
C CYS A 133 3.65 -14.14 -7.58
N VAL A 134 3.64 -13.62 -8.81
CA VAL A 134 2.63 -12.68 -9.33
C VAL A 134 1.33 -13.44 -9.62
N LYS A 135 0.23 -13.04 -8.97
CA LYS A 135 -1.03 -13.79 -8.94
C LYS A 135 -2.07 -13.23 -9.89
N SER A 136 -2.85 -14.11 -10.47
CA SER A 136 -4.11 -13.77 -11.14
C SER A 136 -5.19 -14.79 -10.80
N GLY A 137 -6.46 -14.38 -10.86
CA GLY A 137 -7.56 -15.27 -10.52
C GLY A 137 -8.92 -14.59 -10.48
N THR A 138 -9.93 -15.37 -10.11
CA THR A 138 -11.31 -14.89 -9.92
C THR A 138 -11.75 -15.17 -8.48
N LEU A 139 -12.08 -14.11 -7.75
CA LEU A 139 -12.62 -14.19 -6.39
C LEU A 139 -14.13 -13.97 -6.41
N ARG A 140 -14.87 -14.79 -5.68
CA ARG A 140 -16.30 -14.62 -5.45
C ARG A 140 -16.53 -13.89 -4.13
N LEU A 141 -17.38 -12.87 -4.16
CA LEU A 141 -17.93 -12.21 -2.99
C LEU A 141 -19.06 -13.06 -2.43
N VAL A 142 -18.84 -13.60 -1.24
CA VAL A 142 -19.80 -14.39 -0.47
C VAL A 142 -20.03 -13.74 0.89
N TYR A 143 -21.12 -14.09 1.56
CA TYR A 143 -21.39 -13.66 2.94
C TYR A 143 -21.34 -14.88 3.85
N ARG A 144 -20.54 -14.80 4.92
CA ARG A 144 -20.48 -15.82 5.97
C ARG A 144 -20.73 -15.14 7.31
N ASN A 145 -21.76 -15.58 8.03
CA ASN A 145 -22.19 -15.00 9.31
C ASN A 145 -22.40 -13.48 9.20
N GLY A 146 -23.09 -13.04 8.14
CA GLY A 146 -23.35 -11.63 7.85
C GLY A 146 -22.13 -10.81 7.41
N ARG A 147 -20.93 -11.41 7.31
CA ARG A 147 -19.69 -10.70 6.98
C ARG A 147 -19.24 -11.00 5.54
N PRO A 148 -18.85 -9.99 4.75
CA PRO A 148 -18.39 -10.19 3.39
C PRO A 148 -16.99 -10.83 3.34
N GLU A 149 -16.85 -11.83 2.48
CA GLU A 149 -15.64 -12.60 2.23
C GLU A 149 -15.39 -12.71 0.71
N LEU A 150 -14.14 -12.53 0.28
CA LEU A 150 -13.67 -12.84 -1.06
C LEU A 150 -12.96 -14.19 -1.02
N ARG A 151 -13.45 -15.15 -1.81
CA ARG A 151 -12.86 -16.49 -1.91
C ARG A 151 -12.75 -16.94 -3.35
N GLY A 152 -11.63 -17.56 -3.72
CA GLY A 152 -11.48 -18.14 -5.06
C GLY A 152 -10.09 -18.69 -5.32
N ASN A 153 -9.93 -19.31 -6.48
CA ASN A 153 -8.65 -19.85 -6.90
C ASN A 153 -7.79 -18.77 -7.55
N TRP A 154 -6.48 -18.91 -7.38
CA TRP A 154 -5.47 -18.10 -8.04
C TRP A 154 -4.46 -19.01 -8.75
N ARG A 155 -3.80 -18.43 -9.74
CA ARG A 155 -2.68 -19.04 -10.47
C ARG A 155 -1.54 -18.04 -10.53
N GLY A 156 -0.31 -18.54 -10.46
CA GLY A 156 0.89 -17.75 -10.68
C GLY A 156 1.39 -17.84 -12.12
N GLN A 157 2.51 -17.18 -12.37
CA GLN A 157 3.35 -17.42 -13.55
C GLN A 157 4.06 -18.79 -13.46
N GLU A 158 4.89 -19.12 -14.45
CA GLU A 158 5.71 -20.34 -14.43
C GLU A 158 6.52 -20.45 -13.13
N GLY A 159 6.64 -21.68 -12.62
CA GLY A 159 7.28 -21.97 -11.33
C GLY A 159 6.42 -21.72 -10.09
N CYS A 160 5.20 -21.18 -10.23
CA CYS A 160 4.30 -20.93 -9.10
C CYS A 160 3.12 -21.91 -9.08
N ALA A 161 3.04 -22.73 -8.03
CA ALA A 161 1.89 -23.61 -7.83
C ALA A 161 0.60 -22.79 -7.60
N PRO A 162 -0.53 -23.20 -8.21
CA PRO A 162 -1.81 -22.53 -8.01
C PRO A 162 -2.34 -22.79 -6.59
N GLY A 163 -3.38 -22.05 -6.19
CA GLY A 163 -3.98 -22.27 -4.89
C GLY A 163 -5.26 -21.48 -4.65
N THR A 164 -5.55 -21.17 -3.39
CA THR A 164 -6.79 -20.49 -2.97
C THR A 164 -6.51 -19.24 -2.17
N ILE A 165 -7.29 -18.19 -2.41
CA ILE A 165 -7.31 -16.95 -1.63
C ILE A 165 -8.61 -16.89 -0.83
N VAL A 166 -8.51 -16.53 0.45
CA VAL A 166 -9.66 -16.26 1.32
C VAL A 166 -9.42 -14.98 2.09
N LEU A 167 -10.25 -13.95 1.88
CA LEU A 167 -10.11 -12.63 2.47
C LEU A 167 -11.42 -12.15 3.07
N ARG A 168 -11.36 -11.55 4.26
CA ARG A 168 -12.48 -10.87 4.91
C ARG A 168 -12.32 -9.37 4.79
N LYS A 169 -13.44 -8.67 4.64
CA LYS A 169 -13.41 -7.20 4.60
C LYS A 169 -13.00 -6.65 5.98
N VAL A 170 -12.08 -5.70 5.98
CA VAL A 170 -11.72 -4.96 7.19
C VAL A 170 -12.76 -3.87 7.37
N SER A 171 -13.58 -3.97 8.41
CA SER A 171 -14.47 -2.88 8.81
C SER A 171 -13.62 -1.65 9.10
N GLY A 172 -13.96 -0.51 8.49
CA GLY A 172 -13.42 0.76 8.96
C GLY A 172 -13.96 0.98 10.36
N ARG A 173 -13.10 1.06 11.38
CA ARG A 173 -13.51 1.71 12.63
C ARG A 173 -13.91 3.13 12.23
N ARG A 174 -15.19 3.47 12.41
CA ARG A 174 -15.57 4.87 12.63
C ARG A 174 -14.82 5.23 13.91
N LYS A 175 -13.75 6.02 13.78
CA LYS A 175 -13.26 6.77 14.93
C LYS A 175 -14.28 7.86 15.21
#